data_AF-A0A3S4HEV4-F1
#
_entry.id   AF-A0A3S4HEV4-F1
#
_cell.length_a   1.000
_cell.length_b   1.000
_cell.length_c   1.000
_cell.angle_alpha   90.00
_cell.angle_beta   90.00
_cell.angle_gamma   90.00
#
_symmetry.space_group_name_H-M   'P 1'
#
loop_
_entity.id
_entity.type
_entity.pdbx_description
1 polymer ?
#
loop_
_entity_poly.entity_id
_entity_poly.type
_entity_poly.pdbx_seq_one_letter_code
_entity_poly.pdbx_strand_id
1 'polypeptide(L)'
;MTDLFREMNADHAEDGLILGTDGDDVLTSAGPAWGTQTIRGGAGNDQLTSQGGARAVLEGGDGDDVLANEFGEEAILEGGKGDDTLKGGGHRDTFVFNLGDGKDLIQSYSPQYGSMHESTLRFGAGIGQSDLTASQSGNDLLLQHANGQDSIRVQGWFDPQKMDEMKLSQVVFADGTSWSREQLDNMARGLILGTDGDDVLTSAGPAWGTQTIRGGAGNDQLTSQGGARAVLEGGDGNDVLANEFGEEAILEGGKGDDTLKGGGHRDTFVFNLGDGKDLIQSYSPQYGSMHESTLRFGAGIAQSDLTASQSGNDLLLQHANGQDSIRVQGWFDLQKMDEMKLSQVVFADGTSWSREQLDNMARGLILGTDGDDVLTSAGPAWGTQTIRGGAGNDQLTSQGGARAVLEGGDGDDVLANEFGEEAILEGGKGDDTLKGGGHRDTFVFNLGDGKDLIQSYSPQYGSMHESTLRFGAGIGQSDLTASQSGNDLLLQHANGQDSIRVQGWFDPQKMDEMKLSQVVFADGTSWSREQLDNMARGLILGTDGDDVLTSAGPAWAPKPYGRRRQ
;
A
#
# COMPACT_ATOMS: atom_id res chain seq x y z
N MET A 1 27.12 49.45 8.16
CA MET A 1 27.33 48.15 7.51
C MET A 1 28.81 47.88 7.67
N THR A 2 29.17 47.30 8.80
CA THR A 2 30.54 46.87 9.04
C THR A 2 30.75 45.61 8.21
N ASP A 3 31.79 45.64 7.42
CA ASP A 3 32.29 44.57 6.59
C ASP A 3 32.64 43.36 7.49
N LEU A 4 32.02 42.20 7.24
CA LEU A 4 32.10 41.01 8.10
C LEU A 4 33.57 40.57 8.29
N PHE A 5 34.36 40.67 7.22
CA PHE A 5 35.78 40.39 7.24
C PHE A 5 36.56 41.31 8.18
N ARG A 6 36.23 42.61 8.17
CA ARG A 6 36.84 43.58 9.11
C ARG A 6 36.47 43.32 10.55
N GLU A 7 35.24 42.86 10.83
CA GLU A 7 34.85 42.47 12.20
C GLU A 7 35.65 41.26 12.69
N MET A 8 35.86 40.25 11.83
CA MET A 8 36.63 39.05 12.16
C MET A 8 38.14 39.31 12.34
N ASN A 9 38.65 40.43 11.85
CA ASN A 9 40.07 40.79 11.96
C ASN A 9 40.36 41.92 12.98
N ALA A 10 39.33 42.52 13.60
CA ALA A 10 39.46 43.75 14.38
C ALA A 10 40.32 43.66 15.65
N ASP A 11 40.48 42.46 16.23
CA ASP A 11 41.21 42.24 17.50
C ASP A 11 42.65 41.74 17.31
N HIS A 12 43.13 41.59 16.06
CA HIS A 12 44.46 41.07 15.76
C HIS A 12 45.37 42.15 15.17
N ALA A 13 46.61 42.25 15.67
CA ALA A 13 47.62 43.11 15.05
C ALA A 13 48.10 42.50 13.73
N GLU A 14 48.09 43.28 12.63
CA GLU A 14 48.66 42.87 11.35
C GLU A 14 50.20 42.98 11.42
N ASP A 15 50.88 41.83 11.45
CA ASP A 15 52.35 41.79 11.54
C ASP A 15 53.02 41.80 10.14
N GLY A 16 52.25 41.50 9.08
CA GLY A 16 52.64 41.69 7.69
C GLY A 16 51.42 42.04 6.82
N LEU A 17 51.58 43.02 5.91
CA LEU A 17 50.56 43.42 4.94
C LEU A 17 51.15 43.47 3.53
N ILE A 18 50.53 42.78 2.59
CA ILE A 18 50.82 42.83 1.16
C ILE A 18 49.56 43.32 0.44
N LEU A 19 49.73 44.30 -0.44
CA LEU A 19 48.67 44.88 -1.26
C LEU A 19 49.03 44.72 -2.73
N GLY A 20 48.10 44.18 -3.51
CA GLY A 20 48.13 44.21 -4.96
C GLY A 20 47.59 45.54 -5.52
N THR A 21 47.28 45.49 -6.80
CA THR A 21 46.92 46.60 -7.68
C THR A 21 45.56 46.32 -8.34
N ASP A 22 45.25 47.05 -9.42
CA ASP A 22 43.98 46.87 -10.16
C ASP A 22 44.13 45.84 -11.31
N GLY A 23 45.18 45.01 -11.32
CA GLY A 23 45.36 43.98 -12.33
C GLY A 23 45.98 42.72 -11.76
N ASP A 24 45.93 41.65 -12.54
CA ASP A 24 46.32 40.28 -12.14
C ASP A 24 47.69 40.21 -11.43
N ASP A 25 47.64 40.04 -10.11
CA ASP A 25 48.80 40.02 -9.22
C ASP A 25 49.15 38.61 -8.74
N VAL A 26 50.43 38.38 -8.43
CA VAL A 26 50.90 37.15 -7.78
C VAL A 26 51.59 37.54 -6.48
N LEU A 27 50.89 37.32 -5.37
CA LEU A 27 51.27 37.80 -4.05
C LEU A 27 51.59 36.60 -3.16
N THR A 28 52.78 36.60 -2.56
CA THR A 28 53.20 35.54 -1.64
C THR A 28 53.74 36.14 -0.35
N SER A 29 53.16 35.78 0.79
CA SER A 29 53.72 36.13 2.08
C SER A 29 54.79 35.11 2.48
N ALA A 30 55.96 35.60 2.84
CA ALA A 30 57.05 34.82 3.44
C ALA A 30 57.40 35.48 4.77
N GLY A 31 56.68 35.09 5.84
CA GLY A 31 56.82 35.66 7.18
C GLY A 31 57.33 34.64 8.21
N PRO A 32 57.79 35.09 9.39
CA PRO A 32 58.09 34.18 10.50
C PRO A 32 56.84 33.36 10.88
N ALA A 33 57.03 32.21 11.55
CA ALA A 33 55.94 31.30 11.94
C ALA A 33 54.98 31.84 13.02
N TRP A 34 55.06 33.13 13.36
CA TRP A 34 54.24 33.80 14.36
C TRP A 34 53.65 35.07 13.78
N GLY A 35 52.49 35.49 14.31
CA GLY A 35 51.79 36.70 13.88
C GLY A 35 50.79 36.48 12.74
N THR A 36 50.10 37.56 12.36
CA THR A 36 49.09 37.57 11.28
C THR A 36 49.68 38.12 9.99
N GLN A 37 49.49 37.39 8.88
CA GLN A 37 49.84 37.85 7.53
C GLN A 37 48.57 38.21 6.74
N THR A 38 48.44 39.47 6.34
CA THR A 38 47.35 39.96 5.50
C THR A 38 47.83 40.13 4.06
N ILE A 39 47.11 39.55 3.09
CA ILE A 39 47.32 39.74 1.66
C ILE A 39 46.00 40.19 1.04
N ARG A 40 46.03 41.29 0.28
CA ARG A 40 44.86 41.78 -0.49
C ARG A 40 45.23 41.88 -1.95
N GLY A 41 44.46 41.25 -2.83
CA GLY A 41 44.63 41.27 -4.28
C GLY A 41 44.27 42.62 -4.86
N GLY A 42 42.99 42.99 -4.78
CA GLY A 42 42.48 44.25 -5.28
C GLY A 42 41.46 44.03 -6.38
N ALA A 43 41.78 44.40 -7.61
CA ALA A 43 40.96 44.05 -8.76
C ALA A 43 41.82 43.30 -9.78
N GLY A 44 41.20 42.47 -10.61
CA GLY A 44 41.91 41.57 -11.51
C GLY A 44 41.90 40.15 -10.97
N ASN A 45 42.49 39.22 -11.72
CA ASN A 45 42.50 37.81 -11.36
C ASN A 45 43.81 37.48 -10.61
N ASP A 46 43.75 37.47 -9.29
CA ASP A 46 44.90 37.46 -8.41
C ASP A 46 45.23 36.06 -7.87
N GLN A 47 46.51 35.80 -7.62
CA GLN A 47 47.00 34.59 -6.96
C GLN A 47 47.65 34.95 -5.64
N LEU A 48 46.98 34.64 -4.53
CA LEU A 48 47.42 34.96 -3.18
C LEU A 48 47.86 33.67 -2.47
N THR A 49 49.09 33.62 -2.00
CA THR A 49 49.62 32.46 -1.26
C THR A 49 50.22 32.90 0.07
N SER A 50 49.74 32.31 1.17
CA SER A 50 50.34 32.47 2.48
C SER A 50 51.27 31.29 2.81
N GLN A 51 52.57 31.58 2.99
CA GLN A 51 53.58 30.57 3.33
C GLN A 51 54.14 30.68 4.76
N GLY A 52 53.55 31.53 5.61
CA GLY A 52 53.99 31.73 6.99
C GLY A 52 52.94 32.41 7.87
N GLY A 53 53.28 32.68 9.14
CA GLY A 53 52.38 33.21 10.16
C GLY A 53 51.59 32.14 10.92
N ALA A 54 51.15 32.47 12.13
CA ALA A 54 50.19 31.64 12.87
C ALA A 54 48.77 31.78 12.29
N ARG A 55 48.49 32.96 11.72
CA ARG A 55 47.21 33.28 11.07
C ARG A 55 47.44 33.95 9.72
N ALA A 56 46.64 33.60 8.72
CA ALA A 56 46.60 34.26 7.42
C ALA A 56 45.25 34.93 7.17
N VAL A 57 45.26 36.05 6.46
CA VAL A 57 44.06 36.80 6.05
C VAL A 57 44.24 37.11 4.57
N LEU A 58 43.47 36.44 3.72
CA LEU A 58 43.55 36.55 2.26
C LEU A 58 42.23 37.12 1.74
N GLU A 59 42.31 38.22 0.99
CA GLU A 59 41.18 38.93 0.37
C GLU A 59 41.50 39.06 -1.13
N GLY A 60 40.74 38.39 -2.00
CA GLY A 60 40.94 38.44 -3.46
C GLY A 60 40.53 39.80 -4.01
N GLY A 61 39.24 40.11 -3.94
CA GLY A 61 38.67 41.39 -4.32
C GLY A 61 37.71 41.25 -5.50
N ASP A 62 37.88 42.00 -6.58
CA ASP A 62 37.08 41.85 -7.80
C ASP A 62 37.87 41.07 -8.86
N GLY A 63 37.37 39.94 -9.34
CA GLY A 63 38.01 39.10 -10.36
C GLY A 63 37.91 37.62 -10.02
N ASP A 64 38.43 36.74 -10.87
CA ASP A 64 38.48 35.30 -10.59
C ASP A 64 39.83 34.98 -9.91
N ASP A 65 39.81 34.86 -8.58
CA ASP A 65 40.98 34.79 -7.73
C ASP A 65 41.32 33.36 -7.26
N VAL A 66 42.59 33.14 -6.93
CA VAL A 66 43.08 31.90 -6.33
C VAL A 66 43.80 32.20 -5.02
N LEU A 67 43.18 31.84 -3.91
CA LEU A 67 43.71 32.05 -2.56
C LEU A 67 44.18 30.71 -1.98
N ALA A 68 45.39 30.66 -1.42
CA ALA A 68 45.94 29.46 -0.83
C ALA A 68 46.65 29.73 0.51
N ASN A 69 46.21 29.03 1.56
CA ASN A 69 46.94 28.94 2.83
C ASN A 69 47.76 27.64 2.86
N GLU A 70 49.08 27.69 2.69
CA GLU A 70 49.91 26.47 2.62
C GLU A 70 50.39 25.97 3.99
N PHE A 71 50.62 26.87 4.95
CA PHE A 71 51.36 26.55 6.19
C PHE A 71 50.80 27.16 7.49
N GLY A 72 49.80 28.06 7.44
CA GLY A 72 49.25 28.72 8.64
C GLY A 72 48.31 27.81 9.46
N GLU A 73 48.28 28.00 10.79
CA GLU A 73 47.35 27.28 11.71
C GLU A 73 45.90 27.75 11.59
N GLU A 74 45.69 28.98 11.13
CA GLU A 74 44.38 29.53 10.86
C GLU A 74 44.43 30.43 9.63
N ALA A 75 43.39 30.40 8.80
CA ALA A 75 43.24 31.41 7.76
C ALA A 75 41.81 31.92 7.66
N ILE A 76 41.67 33.19 7.27
CA ILE A 76 40.43 33.74 6.74
C ILE A 76 40.65 33.96 5.24
N LEU A 77 39.80 33.35 4.42
CA LEU A 77 39.84 33.46 2.97
C LEU A 77 38.52 34.05 2.49
N GLU A 78 38.58 35.19 1.81
CA GLU A 78 37.46 35.83 1.13
C GLU A 78 37.86 36.03 -0.33
N GLY A 79 37.13 35.40 -1.25
CA GLY A 79 37.35 35.54 -2.69
C GLY A 79 36.97 36.95 -3.14
N GLY A 80 35.73 37.35 -2.85
CA GLY A 80 35.18 38.63 -3.25
C GLY A 80 34.23 38.42 -4.43
N LYS A 81 34.22 39.31 -5.43
CA LYS A 81 33.36 39.14 -6.60
C LYS A 81 34.09 38.43 -7.72
N GLY A 82 33.59 37.27 -8.15
CA GLY A 82 34.06 36.52 -9.30
C GLY A 82 33.82 35.03 -9.13
N ASP A 83 34.45 34.19 -9.94
CA ASP A 83 34.41 32.74 -9.70
C ASP A 83 35.73 32.31 -9.04
N ASP A 84 35.78 32.31 -7.71
CA ASP A 84 37.03 32.20 -6.96
C ASP A 84 37.38 30.76 -6.55
N THR A 85 38.68 30.50 -6.32
CA THR A 85 39.17 29.25 -5.73
C THR A 85 39.86 29.49 -4.40
N LEU A 86 39.24 29.01 -3.32
CA LEU A 86 39.73 29.17 -1.94
C LEU A 86 40.29 27.85 -1.42
N LYS A 87 41.61 27.81 -1.19
CA LYS A 87 42.35 26.62 -0.74
C LYS A 87 42.78 26.80 0.71
N GLY A 88 42.09 26.09 1.60
CA GLY A 88 42.43 26.02 3.02
C GLY A 88 43.74 25.28 3.27
N GLY A 89 44.27 25.46 4.47
CA GLY A 89 45.53 24.87 4.91
C GLY A 89 45.36 23.60 5.73
N GLY A 90 46.42 23.29 6.48
CA GLY A 90 46.55 22.12 7.36
C GLY A 90 45.67 22.13 8.62
N HIS A 91 44.90 23.20 8.85
CA HIS A 91 44.29 23.49 10.15
C HIS A 91 42.91 24.15 10.02
N ARG A 92 42.55 25.10 10.89
CA ARG A 92 41.20 25.68 10.96
C ARG A 92 41.10 26.88 10.04
N ASP A 93 40.39 26.76 8.94
CA ASP A 93 40.19 27.87 8.02
C ASP A 93 38.74 28.39 8.09
N THR A 94 38.57 29.70 7.95
CA THR A 94 37.28 30.33 7.71
C THR A 94 37.21 30.82 6.28
N PHE A 95 36.27 30.28 5.52
CA PHE A 95 35.91 30.77 4.21
C PHE A 95 34.76 31.76 4.36
N VAL A 96 34.85 32.94 3.74
CA VAL A 96 33.82 33.97 3.79
C VAL A 96 33.18 34.06 2.41
N PHE A 97 31.85 34.15 2.38
CA PHE A 97 31.08 34.32 1.16
C PHE A 97 29.95 35.32 1.40
N ASN A 98 29.82 36.31 0.52
CA ASN A 98 28.81 37.36 0.55
C ASN A 98 27.88 37.29 -0.67
N LEU A 99 26.78 38.04 -0.61
CA LEU A 99 25.81 38.06 -1.70
C LEU A 99 26.39 38.79 -2.92
N GLY A 100 26.35 38.14 -4.07
CA GLY A 100 26.93 38.64 -5.33
C GLY A 100 28.39 38.27 -5.54
N ASP A 101 28.95 37.40 -4.69
CA ASP A 101 30.33 36.94 -4.81
C ASP A 101 30.53 36.04 -6.03
N GLY A 102 29.49 35.38 -6.58
CA GLY A 102 29.63 34.53 -7.76
C GLY A 102 29.72 33.04 -7.43
N LYS A 103 30.58 32.28 -8.14
CA LYS A 103 30.65 30.82 -8.00
C LYS A 103 32.00 30.34 -7.49
N ASP A 104 32.05 30.15 -6.18
CA ASP A 104 33.30 29.82 -5.51
C ASP A 104 33.52 28.33 -5.33
N LEU A 105 34.78 27.93 -5.42
CA LEU A 105 35.28 26.59 -5.15
C LEU A 105 36.10 26.58 -3.86
N ILE A 106 35.64 25.82 -2.87
CA ILE A 106 36.37 25.56 -1.63
C ILE A 106 37.10 24.22 -1.72
N GLN A 107 38.40 24.26 -1.50
CA GLN A 107 39.27 23.11 -1.27
C GLN A 107 39.77 23.14 0.17
N SER A 108 39.03 22.52 1.09
CA SER A 108 39.34 22.57 2.53
C SER A 108 40.42 21.59 3.00
N TYR A 109 40.99 20.78 2.10
CA TYR A 109 41.88 19.67 2.46
C TYR A 109 43.34 19.94 2.08
N SER A 110 44.25 19.74 3.03
CA SER A 110 45.70 19.68 2.77
C SER A 110 46.26 18.25 2.98
N PRO A 111 46.83 17.62 1.94
CA PRO A 111 47.44 16.28 2.04
C PRO A 111 48.60 16.17 3.02
N GLN A 112 49.17 17.30 3.45
CA GLN A 112 50.39 17.37 4.25
C GLN A 112 50.14 17.21 5.76
N TYR A 113 48.93 17.50 6.25
CA TYR A 113 48.67 17.68 7.69
C TYR A 113 47.58 16.79 8.29
N GLY A 114 46.72 16.15 7.47
CA GLY A 114 45.76 15.14 7.94
C GLY A 114 44.60 15.67 8.80
N SER A 115 43.75 14.74 9.26
CA SER A 115 42.32 14.85 9.57
C SER A 115 41.83 15.74 10.75
N MET A 116 42.43 16.88 11.09
CA MET A 116 41.99 17.72 12.24
C MET A 116 41.57 19.15 11.87
N HIS A 117 40.70 19.30 10.86
CA HIS A 117 40.25 20.61 10.40
C HIS A 117 38.83 20.94 10.89
N GLU A 118 38.72 21.98 11.73
CA GLU A 118 37.44 22.60 12.13
C GLU A 118 37.07 23.76 11.21
N SER A 119 37.26 23.59 9.89
CA SER A 119 37.04 24.68 8.94
C SER A 119 35.56 25.04 8.83
N THR A 120 35.29 26.34 8.70
CA THR A 120 33.96 26.93 8.71
C THR A 120 33.75 27.74 7.44
N LEU A 121 32.58 27.60 6.81
CA LEU A 121 32.10 28.58 5.83
C LEU A 121 31.20 29.58 6.57
N ARG A 122 31.42 30.87 6.37
CA ARG A 122 30.65 31.93 7.00
C ARG A 122 30.00 32.80 5.94
N PHE A 123 28.69 32.90 6.01
CA PHE A 123 27.91 33.76 5.14
C PHE A 123 27.82 35.19 5.66
N GLY A 124 27.99 36.13 4.73
CA GLY A 124 27.74 37.56 4.91
C GLY A 124 26.26 37.88 5.16
N ALA A 125 25.99 39.15 5.47
CA ALA A 125 24.63 39.61 5.66
C ALA A 125 23.81 39.51 4.36
N GLY A 126 22.54 39.14 4.46
CA GLY A 126 21.63 39.01 3.31
C GLY A 126 21.57 37.62 2.69
N ILE A 127 22.29 36.63 3.25
CA ILE A 127 22.15 35.21 2.94
C ILE A 127 21.61 34.50 4.19
N GLY A 128 20.36 34.06 4.14
CA GLY A 128 19.73 33.23 5.18
C GLY A 128 19.70 31.75 4.81
N GLN A 129 19.40 30.89 5.79
CA GLN A 129 19.24 29.44 5.57
C GLN A 129 18.22 29.11 4.48
N SER A 130 17.10 29.83 4.45
CA SER A 130 16.03 29.65 3.46
C SER A 130 16.40 30.04 2.03
N ASP A 131 17.49 30.80 1.86
CA ASP A 131 17.91 31.29 0.56
C ASP A 131 18.86 30.29 -0.14
N LEU A 132 19.26 29.23 0.55
CA LEU A 132 20.23 28.25 0.06
C LEU A 132 19.59 26.88 -0.11
N THR A 133 20.02 26.18 -1.16
CA THR A 133 19.76 24.75 -1.35
C THR A 133 21.09 24.00 -1.31
N ALA A 134 21.17 22.94 -0.50
CA ALA A 134 22.31 22.04 -0.47
C ALA A 134 22.04 20.83 -1.36
N SER A 135 23.00 20.43 -2.19
CA SER A 135 22.88 19.26 -3.05
C SER A 135 24.23 18.58 -3.24
N GLN A 136 24.21 17.27 -3.46
CA GLN A 136 25.39 16.53 -3.90
C GLN A 136 25.55 16.66 -5.42
N SER A 137 26.75 17.07 -5.86
CA SER A 137 27.12 17.11 -7.29
C SER A 137 28.38 16.27 -7.50
N GLY A 138 28.22 15.03 -7.98
CA GLY A 138 29.32 14.07 -8.01
C GLY A 138 29.80 13.75 -6.59
N ASN A 139 31.08 14.02 -6.30
CA ASN A 139 31.65 13.88 -4.95
C ASN A 139 31.64 15.19 -4.15
N ASP A 140 31.05 16.27 -4.68
CA ASP A 140 31.14 17.60 -4.08
C ASP A 140 29.81 17.99 -3.42
N LEU A 141 29.90 18.82 -2.39
CA LEU A 141 28.75 19.55 -1.84
C LEU A 141 28.57 20.83 -2.65
N LEU A 142 27.35 21.10 -3.09
CA LEU A 142 26.97 22.35 -3.75
C LEU A 142 25.91 23.07 -2.92
N LEU A 143 26.24 24.27 -2.45
CA LEU A 143 25.30 25.22 -1.86
C LEU A 143 24.92 26.24 -2.94
N GLN A 144 23.68 26.22 -3.39
CA GLN A 144 23.18 27.11 -4.45
C GLN A 144 22.21 28.12 -3.84
N HIS A 145 22.48 29.41 -4.06
CA HIS A 145 21.59 30.48 -3.63
C HIS A 145 20.39 30.63 -4.57
N ALA A 146 19.25 31.06 -4.02
CA ALA A 146 17.97 31.19 -4.70
C ALA A 146 17.97 32.25 -5.83
N ASN A 147 18.96 33.14 -5.88
CA ASN A 147 19.15 34.08 -7.00
C ASN A 147 19.67 33.40 -8.29
N GLY A 148 20.11 32.15 -8.21
CA GLY A 148 20.60 31.36 -9.34
C GLY A 148 21.93 31.82 -9.95
N GLN A 149 22.59 32.82 -9.37
CA GLN A 149 23.91 33.31 -9.80
C GLN A 149 25.01 32.85 -8.83
N ASP A 150 24.72 32.93 -7.52
CA ASP A 150 25.70 32.68 -6.48
C ASP A 150 25.68 31.21 -6.04
N SER A 151 26.86 30.58 -5.91
CA SER A 151 26.98 29.21 -5.43
C SER A 151 28.34 28.92 -4.82
N ILE A 152 28.38 27.97 -3.88
CA ILE A 152 29.63 27.48 -3.28
C ILE A 152 29.71 25.99 -3.51
N ARG A 153 30.81 25.55 -4.13
CA ARG A 153 31.15 24.13 -4.27
C ARG A 153 32.24 23.77 -3.29
N VAL A 154 31.97 22.85 -2.37
CA VAL A 154 33.00 22.26 -1.50
C VAL A 154 33.45 20.93 -2.11
N GLN A 155 34.69 20.91 -2.59
CA GLN A 155 35.23 19.78 -3.34
C GLN A 155 35.47 18.57 -2.45
N GLY A 156 35.09 17.38 -2.94
CA GLY A 156 35.41 16.10 -2.33
C GLY A 156 34.64 15.79 -1.05
N TRP A 157 33.59 16.56 -0.74
CA TRP A 157 32.75 16.36 0.45
C TRP A 157 32.30 14.90 0.64
N PHE A 158 31.99 14.20 -0.45
CA PHE A 158 31.51 12.81 -0.46
C PHE A 158 32.55 11.81 -0.98
N ASP A 159 33.84 12.17 -1.01
CA ASP A 159 34.90 11.25 -1.45
C ASP A 159 35.06 10.07 -0.46
N PRO A 160 34.78 8.82 -0.89
CA PRO A 160 34.83 7.66 -0.02
C PRO A 160 36.25 7.31 0.47
N GLN A 161 37.30 7.81 -0.20
CA GLN A 161 38.70 7.54 0.18
C GLN A 161 39.24 8.51 1.23
N LYS A 162 38.56 9.65 1.41
CA LYS A 162 39.03 10.78 2.22
C LYS A 162 38.15 11.05 3.43
N MET A 163 37.06 10.29 3.58
CA MET A 163 36.16 10.34 4.74
C MET A 163 35.74 11.78 5.06
N ASP A 164 35.89 12.23 6.32
CA ASP A 164 35.51 13.56 6.76
C ASP A 164 36.63 14.61 6.61
N GLU A 165 37.79 14.25 6.05
CA GLU A 165 38.96 15.16 5.92
C GLU A 165 38.70 16.32 4.96
N MET A 166 37.79 16.16 4.00
CA MET A 166 37.44 17.16 3.00
C MET A 166 36.24 18.03 3.40
N LYS A 167 35.56 17.69 4.50
CA LYS A 167 34.31 18.32 4.91
C LYS A 167 34.54 19.51 5.83
N LEU A 168 33.80 20.58 5.60
CA LEU A 168 33.64 21.65 6.58
C LEU A 168 33.00 21.09 7.86
N SER A 169 33.29 21.71 8.99
CA SER A 169 32.68 21.33 10.27
C SER A 169 31.31 21.97 10.45
N GLN A 170 31.14 23.18 9.92
CA GLN A 170 29.89 23.92 9.98
C GLN A 170 29.81 25.01 8.90
N VAL A 171 28.60 25.47 8.67
CA VAL A 171 28.26 26.71 7.96
C VAL A 171 27.60 27.64 8.95
N VAL A 172 28.08 28.89 9.06
CA VAL A 172 27.57 29.88 10.02
C VAL A 172 26.97 31.07 9.27
N PHE A 173 25.80 31.52 9.72
CA PHE A 173 25.08 32.64 9.13
C PHE A 173 25.28 33.92 9.95
N ALA A 174 25.01 35.07 9.33
CA ALA A 174 25.19 36.38 9.97
C ALA A 174 24.31 36.59 11.22
N ASP A 175 23.19 35.87 11.34
CA ASP A 175 22.30 35.90 12.51
C ASP A 175 22.77 35.01 13.68
N GLY A 176 23.89 34.29 13.51
CA GLY A 176 24.46 33.38 14.49
C GLY A 176 23.89 31.97 14.44
N THR A 177 22.93 31.68 13.56
CA THR A 177 22.50 30.31 13.29
C THR A 177 23.58 29.55 12.51
N SER A 178 23.53 28.22 12.52
CA SER A 178 24.50 27.39 11.81
C SER A 178 23.91 26.07 11.34
N TRP A 179 24.54 25.50 10.31
CA TRP A 179 24.39 24.11 9.91
C TRP A 179 25.64 23.33 10.31
N SER A 180 25.46 22.21 11.00
CA SER A 180 26.54 21.27 11.29
C SER A 180 26.92 20.47 10.04
N ARG A 181 28.11 19.85 10.07
CA ARG A 181 28.54 18.87 9.06
C ARG A 181 27.48 17.80 8.78
N GLU A 182 26.86 17.25 9.82
CA GLU A 182 25.84 16.22 9.68
C GLU A 182 24.58 16.74 8.98
N GLN A 183 24.12 17.96 9.34
CA GLN A 183 22.99 18.60 8.67
C GLN A 183 23.30 18.84 7.19
N LEU A 184 24.50 19.29 6.87
CA LEU A 184 24.95 19.48 5.48
C LEU A 184 24.99 18.16 4.69
N ASP A 185 25.53 17.09 5.28
CA ASP A 185 25.51 15.73 4.69
C ASP A 185 24.07 15.30 4.36
N ASN A 186 23.15 15.49 5.31
CA ASN A 186 21.76 15.09 5.16
C ASN A 186 21.04 15.94 4.10
N MET A 187 21.10 17.27 4.19
CA MET A 187 20.44 18.16 3.23
C MET A 187 20.95 17.93 1.81
N ALA A 188 22.26 17.77 1.62
CA ALA A 188 22.84 17.53 0.31
C ALA A 188 22.45 16.19 -0.31
N ARG A 189 22.13 15.19 0.52
CA ARG A 189 21.57 13.89 0.11
C ARG A 189 20.05 13.91 -0.04
N GLY A 190 19.40 15.05 0.21
CA GLY A 190 17.94 15.17 0.21
C GLY A 190 17.27 14.48 1.39
N LEU A 191 17.97 14.31 2.52
CA LEU A 191 17.46 13.74 3.76
C LEU A 191 17.04 14.85 4.72
N ILE A 192 15.76 14.84 5.11
CA ILE A 192 15.17 15.67 6.16
C ILE A 192 14.83 14.77 7.34
N LEU A 193 15.28 15.15 8.54
CA LEU A 193 15.02 14.44 9.79
C LEU A 193 14.25 15.36 10.72
N GLY A 194 13.16 14.87 11.29
CA GLY A 194 12.51 15.46 12.44
C GLY A 194 13.19 15.05 13.75
N THR A 195 12.47 15.26 14.83
CA THR A 195 12.88 15.15 16.22
C THR A 195 12.04 14.09 16.93
N ASP A 196 12.08 14.08 18.27
CA ASP A 196 11.25 13.17 19.09
C ASP A 196 9.86 13.77 19.42
N GLY A 197 9.48 14.90 18.82
CA GLY A 197 8.19 15.54 19.03
C GLY A 197 7.53 15.93 17.73
N ASP A 198 6.25 16.34 17.81
CA ASP A 198 5.40 16.66 16.65
C ASP A 198 6.04 17.71 15.71
N ASP A 199 6.49 17.25 14.54
CA ASP A 199 7.19 18.05 13.54
C ASP A 199 6.33 18.34 12.30
N VAL A 200 6.67 19.43 11.61
CA VAL A 200 6.11 19.76 10.29
C VAL A 200 7.27 19.87 9.32
N LEU A 201 7.43 18.84 8.49
CA LEU A 201 8.56 18.66 7.59
C LEU A 201 8.09 18.77 6.15
N THR A 202 8.75 19.61 5.36
CA THR A 202 8.43 19.78 3.94
C THR A 202 9.70 19.77 3.11
N SER A 203 9.78 18.88 2.11
CA SER A 203 10.90 18.90 1.18
C SER A 203 10.63 19.86 0.02
N ALA A 204 11.48 20.89 -0.11
CA ALA A 204 11.57 21.74 -1.29
C ALA A 204 12.85 21.37 -2.08
N GLY A 205 12.82 20.22 -2.75
CA GLY A 205 13.95 19.69 -3.51
C GLY A 205 13.85 19.94 -5.01
N PRO A 206 14.97 19.91 -5.77
CA PRO A 206 14.94 19.96 -7.23
C PRO A 206 14.08 18.80 -7.79
N ALA A 207 13.55 18.96 -9.01
CA ALA A 207 12.66 17.98 -9.66
C ALA A 207 13.33 16.62 -10.02
N TRP A 208 14.60 16.42 -9.64
CA TRP A 208 15.39 15.22 -9.92
C TRP A 208 16.00 14.67 -8.63
N GLY A 209 16.18 13.34 -8.57
CA GLY A 209 16.70 12.65 -7.40
C GLY A 209 15.62 12.13 -6.44
N THR A 210 16.06 11.54 -5.33
CA THR A 210 15.20 11.02 -4.26
C THR A 210 15.25 11.94 -3.06
N GLN A 211 14.08 12.37 -2.57
CA GLN A 211 13.95 13.09 -1.31
C GLN A 211 13.51 12.10 -0.23
N THR A 212 14.16 12.11 0.93
CA THR A 212 13.81 11.29 2.08
C THR A 212 13.43 12.20 3.24
N ILE A 213 12.25 12.01 3.81
CA ILE A 213 11.79 12.72 5.00
C ILE A 213 11.50 11.67 6.07
N ARG A 214 12.06 11.85 7.27
CA ARG A 214 11.79 11.01 8.44
C ARG A 214 11.25 11.87 9.57
N GLY A 215 10.07 11.53 10.08
CA GLY A 215 9.42 12.25 11.19
C GLY A 215 10.17 12.00 12.49
N GLY A 216 10.25 10.73 12.90
CA GLY A 216 10.93 10.33 14.12
C GLY A 216 9.93 9.81 15.13
N ALA A 217 9.78 10.47 16.27
CA ALA A 217 8.70 10.18 17.21
C ALA A 217 7.82 11.41 17.38
N GLY A 218 6.56 11.22 17.75
CA GLY A 218 5.58 12.30 17.79
C GLY A 218 4.57 12.17 16.65
N ASN A 219 3.60 13.08 16.58
CA ASN A 219 2.62 13.09 15.50
C ASN A 219 3.07 14.07 14.42
N ASP A 220 3.70 13.55 13.38
CA ASP A 220 4.42 14.34 12.41
C ASP A 220 3.59 14.60 11.14
N GLN A 221 3.84 15.74 10.50
CA GLN A 221 3.29 16.10 9.21
C GLN A 221 4.41 16.18 8.18
N LEU A 222 4.49 15.19 7.30
CA LEU A 222 5.53 15.08 6.28
C LEU A 222 4.93 15.36 4.91
N THR A 223 5.45 16.37 4.21
CA THR A 223 5.00 16.73 2.87
C THR A 223 6.17 16.73 1.89
N SER A 224 6.09 15.92 0.83
CA SER A 224 7.00 16.00 -0.30
C SER A 224 6.43 16.90 -1.40
N GLN A 225 7.15 17.98 -1.73
CA GLN A 225 6.78 18.91 -2.80
C GLN A 225 7.72 18.88 -4.01
N GLY A 226 8.68 17.94 -4.05
CA GLY A 226 9.68 17.85 -5.13
C GLY A 226 10.37 16.49 -5.20
N GLY A 227 11.33 16.37 -6.13
CA GLY A 227 12.03 15.11 -6.43
C GLY A 227 11.32 14.22 -7.45
N ALA A 228 12.09 13.41 -8.18
CA ALA A 228 11.55 12.37 -9.04
C ALA A 228 10.98 11.21 -8.20
N ARG A 229 11.55 10.99 -7.00
CA ARG A 229 11.08 10.00 -6.03
C ARG A 229 11.04 10.61 -4.63
N ALA A 230 10.06 10.22 -3.83
CA ALA A 230 9.96 10.59 -2.43
C ALA A 230 9.97 9.34 -1.53
N VAL A 231 10.58 9.43 -0.36
CA VAL A 231 10.54 8.42 0.70
C VAL A 231 10.10 9.16 1.96
N LEU A 232 8.92 8.86 2.47
CA LEU A 232 8.36 9.46 3.66
C LEU A 232 8.22 8.35 4.70
N GLU A 233 8.88 8.51 5.84
CA GLU A 233 8.83 7.60 6.98
C GLU A 233 8.31 8.41 8.19
N GLY A 234 7.12 8.11 8.70
CA GLY A 234 6.53 8.81 9.85
C GLY A 234 7.29 8.49 11.14
N GLY A 235 7.25 7.23 11.56
CA GLY A 235 7.99 6.72 12.71
C GLY A 235 7.04 6.26 13.82
N ASP A 236 7.20 6.76 15.05
CA ASP A 236 6.31 6.43 16.17
C ASP A 236 5.34 7.59 16.43
N GLY A 237 4.03 7.38 16.32
CA GLY A 237 2.99 8.38 16.55
C GLY A 237 1.93 8.33 15.47
N ASN A 238 0.96 9.24 15.49
CA ASN A 238 -0.09 9.30 14.48
C ASN A 238 0.27 10.33 13.42
N ASP A 239 0.88 9.87 12.34
CA ASP A 239 1.53 10.70 11.34
C ASP A 239 0.63 10.98 10.13
N VAL A 240 0.91 12.08 9.45
CA VAL A 240 0.27 12.45 8.19
C VAL A 240 1.34 12.65 7.13
N LEU A 241 1.40 11.71 6.18
CA LEU A 241 2.37 11.72 5.08
C LEU A 241 1.65 12.09 3.78
N ALA A 242 2.21 13.04 3.03
CA ALA A 242 1.65 13.49 1.76
C ALA A 242 2.71 13.65 0.66
N ASN A 243 2.53 12.95 -0.46
CA ASN A 243 3.28 13.20 -1.69
C ASN A 243 2.46 14.08 -2.64
N GLU A 244 2.77 15.37 -2.73
CA GLU A 244 1.97 16.31 -3.55
C GLU A 244 2.40 16.34 -5.03
N PHE A 245 3.69 16.18 -5.31
CA PHE A 245 4.27 16.48 -6.64
C PHE A 245 5.29 15.46 -7.18
N GLY A 246 5.63 14.40 -6.44
CA GLY A 246 6.61 13.38 -6.89
C GLY A 246 6.01 12.32 -7.82
N GLU A 247 6.78 11.81 -8.79
CA GLU A 247 6.37 10.74 -9.72
C GLU A 247 6.23 9.35 -9.08
N GLU A 248 6.99 9.07 -8.02
CA GLU A 248 6.84 7.84 -7.24
C GLU A 248 7.18 8.11 -5.78
N ALA A 249 6.29 7.77 -4.86
CA ALA A 249 6.60 7.81 -3.43
C ALA A 249 6.58 6.45 -2.77
N ILE A 250 7.44 6.30 -1.77
CA ILE A 250 7.35 5.25 -0.76
C ILE A 250 6.87 5.95 0.52
N LEU A 251 5.72 5.51 1.05
CA LEU A 251 5.13 6.05 2.28
C LEU A 251 5.04 4.93 3.31
N GLU A 252 5.70 5.11 4.44
CA GLU A 252 5.67 4.21 5.60
C GLU A 252 5.24 5.04 6.81
N GLY A 253 4.06 4.76 7.36
CA GLY A 253 3.55 5.45 8.55
C GLY A 253 4.40 5.14 9.76
N GLY A 254 4.59 3.85 10.04
CA GLY A 254 5.31 3.36 11.20
C GLY A 254 4.32 2.92 12.26
N LYS A 255 4.60 3.14 13.55
CA LYS A 255 3.67 2.74 14.63
C LYS A 255 2.71 3.87 14.95
N GLY A 256 1.41 3.62 14.80
CA GLY A 256 0.35 4.52 15.25
C GLY A 256 -0.92 4.35 14.42
N ASP A 257 -1.76 5.37 14.38
CA ASP A 257 -2.88 5.39 13.44
C ASP A 257 -2.59 6.46 12.38
N ASP A 258 -1.96 6.04 11.27
CA ASP A 258 -1.36 6.97 10.31
C ASP A 258 -2.29 7.30 9.12
N THR A 259 -2.06 8.45 8.49
CA THR A 259 -2.71 8.82 7.23
C THR A 259 -1.68 8.99 6.11
N LEU A 260 -1.72 8.08 5.14
CA LEU A 260 -0.80 8.04 4.00
C LEU A 260 -1.51 8.53 2.74
N LYS A 261 -1.10 9.69 2.24
CA LYS A 261 -1.66 10.34 1.05
C LYS A 261 -0.68 10.23 -0.10
N GLY A 262 -1.02 9.33 -1.02
CA GLY A 262 -0.30 9.19 -2.28
C GLY A 262 -0.46 10.42 -3.18
N GLY A 263 0.40 10.50 -4.19
CA GLY A 263 0.35 11.51 -5.22
C GLY A 263 -0.48 11.09 -6.42
N GLY A 264 -0.37 11.87 -7.48
CA GLY A 264 -0.97 11.59 -8.79
C GLY A 264 -0.21 10.58 -9.63
N HIS A 265 0.55 9.67 -9.01
CA HIS A 265 1.42 8.74 -9.71
C HIS A 265 1.53 7.41 -8.95
N ARG A 266 2.48 6.54 -9.33
CA ARG A 266 2.61 5.21 -8.72
C ARG A 266 3.27 5.34 -7.35
N ASP A 267 2.53 5.03 -6.30
CA ASP A 267 3.06 5.05 -4.94
C ASP A 267 3.13 3.64 -4.36
N THR A 268 4.08 3.44 -3.45
CA THR A 268 4.17 2.25 -2.61
C THR A 268 3.88 2.65 -1.18
N PHE A 269 2.77 2.14 -0.65
CA PHE A 269 2.45 2.22 0.77
C PHE A 269 3.06 1.00 1.46
N VAL A 270 3.76 1.21 2.58
CA VAL A 270 4.37 0.14 3.36
C VAL A 270 3.63 0.00 4.67
N PHE A 271 3.34 -1.24 5.06
CA PHE A 271 2.71 -1.57 6.33
C PHE A 271 3.41 -2.78 6.95
N ASN A 272 3.79 -2.68 8.22
CA ASN A 272 4.45 -3.72 9.00
C ASN A 272 3.55 -4.17 10.16
N LEU A 273 3.93 -5.29 10.77
CA LEU A 273 3.18 -5.83 11.91
C LEU A 273 3.37 -4.94 13.14
N GLY A 274 2.27 -4.52 13.75
CA GLY A 274 2.27 -3.58 14.89
C GLY A 274 2.21 -2.11 14.49
N ASP A 275 2.02 -1.81 13.20
CA ASP A 275 1.91 -0.44 12.71
C ASP A 275 0.60 0.22 13.15
N GLY A 276 -0.44 -0.54 13.53
CA GLY A 276 -1.71 0.02 14.02
C GLY A 276 -2.75 0.18 12.91
N LYS A 277 -3.50 1.29 12.90
CA LYS A 277 -4.66 1.47 12.01
C LYS A 277 -4.48 2.59 11.00
N ASP A 278 -3.99 2.20 9.83
CA ASP A 278 -3.63 3.17 8.80
C ASP A 278 -4.75 3.44 7.81
N LEU A 279 -4.78 4.69 7.34
CA LEU A 279 -5.65 5.18 6.29
C LEU A 279 -4.82 5.50 5.04
N ILE A 280 -5.12 4.82 3.93
CA ILE A 280 -4.53 5.10 2.62
C ILE A 280 -5.49 5.93 1.78
N GLN A 281 -5.00 7.07 1.29
CA GLN A 281 -5.63 7.91 0.29
C GLN A 281 -4.78 7.90 -0.98
N SER A 282 -5.09 6.99 -1.91
CA SER A 282 -4.28 6.78 -3.13
C SER A 282 -4.63 7.72 -4.29
N TYR A 283 -5.56 8.66 -4.11
CA TYR A 283 -6.10 9.49 -5.18
C TYR A 283 -5.68 10.96 -5.06
N SER A 284 -5.16 11.52 -6.15
CA SER A 284 -4.95 12.96 -6.33
C SER A 284 -5.90 13.56 -7.38
N PRO A 285 -6.72 14.56 -7.04
CA PRO A 285 -7.62 15.24 -7.99
C PRO A 285 -6.89 15.98 -9.12
N GLN A 286 -5.60 16.29 -8.95
CA GLN A 286 -4.85 17.18 -9.83
C GLN A 286 -4.32 16.49 -11.10
N TYR A 287 -4.14 15.16 -11.06
CA TYR A 287 -3.40 14.42 -12.09
C TYR A 287 -4.18 13.25 -12.71
N GLY A 288 -5.49 13.17 -12.42
CA GLY A 288 -6.40 12.05 -12.74
C GLY A 288 -5.95 11.07 -13.84
N SER A 289 -5.66 9.83 -13.45
CA SER A 289 -5.74 8.60 -14.24
C SER A 289 -5.21 7.42 -13.41
N MET A 290 -5.59 6.19 -13.73
CA MET A 290 -5.29 4.97 -12.96
C MET A 290 -3.80 4.86 -12.57
N HIS A 291 -3.50 4.97 -11.28
CA HIS A 291 -2.15 4.79 -10.77
C HIS A 291 -1.95 3.34 -10.32
N GLU A 292 -0.80 2.76 -10.68
CA GLU A 292 -0.40 1.40 -10.27
C GLU A 292 0.14 1.38 -8.84
N SER A 293 -0.54 2.05 -7.92
CA SER A 293 -0.11 2.12 -6.53
C SER A 293 -0.25 0.75 -5.87
N THR A 294 0.71 0.44 -5.01
CA THR A 294 0.86 -0.87 -4.38
C THR A 294 0.88 -0.69 -2.86
N LEU A 295 0.17 -1.54 -2.13
CA LEU A 295 0.43 -1.75 -0.71
C LEU A 295 1.41 -2.91 -0.57
N ARG A 296 2.48 -2.72 0.18
CA ARG A 296 3.50 -3.74 0.44
C ARG A 296 3.55 -4.06 1.92
N PHE A 297 3.30 -5.31 2.26
CA PHE A 297 3.44 -5.80 3.62
C PHE A 297 4.89 -6.16 3.96
N GLY A 298 5.29 -5.77 5.16
CA GLY A 298 6.54 -6.20 5.79
C GLY A 298 6.55 -7.69 6.15
N ALA A 299 7.66 -8.15 6.71
CA ALA A 299 7.79 -9.53 7.16
C ALA A 299 6.85 -9.83 8.34
N GLY A 300 6.32 -11.06 8.39
CA GLY A 300 5.46 -11.50 9.49
C GLY A 300 3.96 -11.27 9.29
N ILE A 301 3.55 -10.77 8.11
CA ILE A 301 2.15 -10.71 7.68
C ILE A 301 1.99 -11.65 6.48
N ALA A 302 1.25 -12.74 6.66
CA ALA A 302 0.89 -13.65 5.56
C ALA A 302 -0.54 -13.37 5.06
N GLN A 303 -0.86 -13.87 3.85
CA GLN A 303 -2.21 -13.77 3.29
C GLN A 303 -3.30 -14.33 4.24
N SER A 304 -2.99 -15.44 4.92
CA SER A 304 -3.90 -16.08 5.87
C SER A 304 -4.17 -15.27 7.14
N ASP A 305 -3.34 -14.26 7.43
CA ASP A 305 -3.49 -13.43 8.62
C ASP A 305 -4.43 -12.24 8.38
N LEU A 306 -4.85 -12.03 7.12
CA LEU A 306 -5.65 -10.88 6.71
C LEU A 306 -7.04 -11.30 6.27
N THR A 307 -8.03 -10.52 6.68
CA THR A 307 -9.39 -10.58 6.11
C THR A 307 -9.67 -9.28 5.37
N ALA A 308 -10.10 -9.37 4.11
CA ALA A 308 -10.58 -8.23 3.35
C ALA A 308 -12.11 -8.09 3.49
N SER A 309 -12.60 -6.88 3.68
CA SER A 309 -14.03 -6.59 3.76
C SER A 309 -14.34 -5.20 3.21
N GLN A 310 -15.55 -5.03 2.68
CA GLN A 310 -16.09 -3.71 2.36
C GLN A 310 -16.65 -3.05 3.62
N SER A 311 -16.21 -1.82 3.90
CA SER A 311 -16.74 -0.97 4.97
C SER A 311 -17.24 0.35 4.38
N GLY A 312 -18.55 0.47 4.17
CA GLY A 312 -19.10 1.59 3.41
C GLY A 312 -18.57 1.59 1.96
N ASN A 313 -17.88 2.66 1.56
CA ASN A 313 -17.22 2.76 0.25
C ASN A 313 -15.73 2.37 0.29
N ASP A 314 -15.22 1.92 1.43
CA ASP A 314 -13.80 1.67 1.63
C ASP A 314 -13.49 0.17 1.63
N LEU A 315 -12.28 -0.18 1.21
CA LEU A 315 -11.70 -1.51 1.45
C LEU A 315 -11.05 -1.50 2.83
N LEU A 316 -11.37 -2.51 3.64
CA LEU A 316 -10.73 -2.75 4.94
C LEU A 316 -10.00 -4.08 4.91
N LEU A 317 -8.68 -4.03 5.11
CA LEU A 317 -7.84 -5.20 5.39
C LEU A 317 -7.59 -5.25 6.90
N GLN A 318 -8.13 -6.26 7.57
CA GLN A 318 -7.99 -6.43 9.02
C GLN A 318 -7.04 -7.60 9.29
N HIS A 319 -6.05 -7.38 10.16
CA HIS A 319 -5.16 -8.45 10.60
C HIS A 319 -5.78 -9.26 11.74
N ALA A 320 -5.46 -10.55 11.81
CA ALA A 320 -5.98 -11.50 12.79
C ALA A 320 -5.60 -11.17 14.25
N ASN A 321 -4.61 -10.30 14.47
CA ASN A 321 -4.26 -9.80 15.80
C ASN A 321 -5.30 -8.81 16.38
N GLY A 322 -6.23 -8.32 15.56
CA GLY A 322 -7.30 -7.41 15.95
C GLY A 322 -6.85 -5.98 16.34
N GLN A 323 -5.56 -5.67 16.25
CA GLN A 323 -5.02 -4.33 16.49
C GLN A 323 -4.71 -3.62 15.16
N ASP A 324 -4.16 -4.37 14.22
CA ASP A 324 -3.67 -3.83 12.95
C ASP A 324 -4.75 -3.86 11.87
N SER A 325 -4.86 -2.79 11.10
CA SER A 325 -5.73 -2.72 9.93
C SER A 325 -5.33 -1.62 8.96
N ILE A 326 -5.69 -1.82 7.69
CA ILE A 326 -5.48 -0.85 6.63
C ILE A 326 -6.82 -0.56 5.99
N ARG A 327 -7.20 0.72 6.00
CA ARG A 327 -8.38 1.22 5.27
C ARG A 327 -7.92 1.93 4.01
N VAL A 328 -8.33 1.44 2.85
CA VAL A 328 -8.14 2.14 1.57
C VAL A 328 -9.41 2.90 1.24
N GLN A 329 -9.34 4.22 1.30
CA GLN A 329 -10.50 5.08 1.16
C GLN A 329 -11.05 5.11 -0.26
N GLY A 330 -12.37 5.03 -0.40
CA GLY A 330 -13.07 5.23 -1.67
C GLY A 330 -12.91 4.09 -2.66
N TRP A 331 -12.42 2.92 -2.23
CA TRP A 331 -12.24 1.74 -3.08
C TRP A 331 -13.48 1.38 -3.91
N PHE A 332 -14.68 1.55 -3.35
CA PHE A 332 -15.96 1.25 -4.00
C PHE A 332 -16.73 2.51 -4.46
N ASP A 333 -16.08 3.67 -4.55
CA ASP A 333 -16.72 4.90 -5.03
C ASP A 333 -16.99 4.85 -6.54
N LEU A 334 -18.27 4.69 -6.89
CA LEU A 334 -18.73 4.59 -8.28
C LEU A 334 -18.48 5.85 -9.13
N GLN A 335 -18.31 7.03 -8.51
CA GLN A 335 -18.03 8.28 -9.23
C GLN A 335 -16.56 8.41 -9.64
N LYS A 336 -15.67 7.70 -8.95
CA LYS A 336 -14.22 7.75 -9.11
C LYS A 336 -13.64 6.48 -9.77
N MET A 337 -14.52 5.51 -10.08
CA MET A 337 -14.19 4.25 -10.74
C MET A 337 -12.99 3.57 -10.07
N ASP A 338 -11.95 3.25 -10.83
CA ASP A 338 -10.76 2.57 -10.34
C ASP A 338 -9.62 3.53 -9.92
N GLU A 339 -9.85 4.85 -9.94
CA GLU A 339 -8.81 5.85 -9.62
C GLU A 339 -8.40 5.84 -8.14
N MET A 340 -9.28 5.37 -7.26
CA MET A 340 -9.03 5.28 -5.80
C MET A 340 -8.49 3.92 -5.37
N LYS A 341 -8.47 2.93 -6.27
CA LYS A 341 -8.08 1.57 -5.95
C LYS A 341 -6.59 1.36 -6.13
N LEU A 342 -5.97 0.65 -5.19
CA LEU A 342 -4.65 0.07 -5.41
C LEU A 342 -4.70 -0.94 -6.56
N SER A 343 -3.57 -1.12 -7.26
CA SER A 343 -3.47 -2.14 -8.30
C SER A 343 -3.20 -3.52 -7.72
N GLN A 344 -2.46 -3.59 -6.62
CA GLN A 344 -2.11 -4.83 -5.96
C GLN A 344 -1.72 -4.63 -4.49
N VAL A 345 -1.75 -5.74 -3.76
CA VAL A 345 -1.15 -5.89 -2.44
C VAL A 345 -0.06 -6.96 -2.56
N VAL A 346 1.16 -6.65 -2.12
CA VAL A 346 2.33 -7.54 -2.24
C VAL A 346 2.83 -7.93 -0.86
N PHE A 347 3.15 -9.22 -0.68
CA PHE A 347 3.63 -9.79 0.57
C PHE A 347 5.15 -10.00 0.54
N ALA A 348 5.76 -10.13 1.71
CA ALA A 348 7.21 -10.30 1.85
C ALA A 348 7.77 -11.58 1.18
N ASP A 349 6.92 -12.60 0.96
CA ASP A 349 7.28 -13.85 0.26
C ASP A 349 7.20 -13.73 -1.28
N GLY A 350 6.79 -12.57 -1.80
CA GLY A 350 6.62 -12.29 -3.23
C GLY A 350 5.26 -12.68 -3.79
N THR A 351 4.36 -13.26 -3.00
CA THR A 351 2.96 -13.45 -3.40
C THR A 351 2.22 -12.12 -3.44
N SER A 352 1.10 -12.05 -4.16
CA SER A 352 0.30 -10.84 -4.26
C SER A 352 -1.19 -11.12 -4.42
N TRP A 353 -2.00 -10.12 -4.06
CA TRP A 353 -3.40 -10.00 -4.43
C TRP A 353 -3.57 -8.90 -5.46
N SER A 354 -4.23 -9.21 -6.57
CA SER A 354 -4.61 -8.23 -7.57
C SER A 354 -5.81 -7.40 -7.09
N ARG A 355 -6.02 -6.24 -7.73
CA ARG A 355 -7.23 -5.42 -7.54
C ARG A 355 -8.53 -6.23 -7.65
N GLU A 356 -8.62 -7.12 -8.62
CA GLU A 356 -9.82 -7.94 -8.83
C GLU A 356 -10.03 -8.94 -7.68
N GLN A 357 -8.94 -9.58 -7.22
CA GLN A 357 -9.02 -10.47 -6.06
C GLN A 357 -9.44 -9.71 -4.80
N LEU A 358 -8.92 -8.50 -4.59
CA LEU A 358 -9.32 -7.62 -3.49
C LEU A 358 -10.79 -7.19 -3.57
N ASP A 359 -11.27 -6.82 -4.76
CA ASP A 359 -12.69 -6.52 -5.01
C ASP A 359 -13.59 -7.72 -4.64
N ASN A 360 -13.21 -8.91 -5.06
CA ASN A 360 -13.96 -10.14 -4.81
C ASN A 360 -13.94 -10.52 -3.32
N MET A 361 -12.77 -10.59 -2.70
CA MET A 361 -12.64 -10.93 -1.28
C MET A 361 -13.39 -9.94 -0.38
N ALA A 362 -13.28 -8.64 -0.65
CA ALA A 362 -13.96 -7.61 0.14
C ALA A 362 -15.48 -7.67 0.03
N ARG A 363 -16.01 -8.20 -1.08
CA ARG A 363 -17.45 -8.45 -1.30
C ARG A 363 -17.90 -9.84 -0.83
N GLY A 364 -16.98 -10.65 -0.28
CA GLY A 364 -17.27 -12.03 0.12
C GLY A 364 -17.49 -12.97 -1.07
N LEU A 365 -16.90 -12.69 -2.23
CA LEU A 365 -16.95 -13.53 -3.42
C LEU A 365 -15.67 -14.37 -3.54
N ILE A 366 -15.83 -15.69 -3.57
CA ILE A 366 -14.79 -16.67 -3.88
C ILE A 366 -15.10 -17.26 -5.25
N LEU A 367 -14.10 -17.29 -6.14
CA LEU A 367 -14.19 -17.85 -7.49
C LEU A 367 -13.18 -18.99 -7.61
N GLY A 368 -13.62 -20.12 -8.12
CA GLY A 368 -12.75 -21.17 -8.65
C GLY A 368 -12.31 -20.86 -10.07
N THR A 369 -11.75 -21.89 -10.69
CA THR A 369 -11.10 -21.91 -11.99
C THR A 369 -11.90 -22.78 -12.96
N ASP A 370 -11.30 -23.17 -14.09
CA ASP A 370 -11.92 -24.07 -15.07
C ASP A 370 -11.63 -25.57 -14.76
N GLY A 371 -11.04 -25.88 -13.59
CA GLY A 371 -10.75 -27.26 -13.19
C GLY A 371 -11.14 -27.52 -11.74
N ASP A 372 -11.10 -28.78 -11.33
CA ASP A 372 -11.56 -29.24 -10.02
C ASP A 372 -10.95 -28.46 -8.84
N ASP A 373 -11.76 -27.64 -8.17
CA ASP A 373 -11.36 -26.77 -7.08
C ASP A 373 -11.90 -27.21 -5.71
N VAL A 374 -11.19 -26.81 -4.65
CA VAL A 374 -11.65 -26.97 -3.26
C VAL A 374 -11.71 -25.60 -2.63
N LEU A 375 -12.94 -25.07 -2.50
CA LEU A 375 -13.22 -23.70 -2.08
C LEU A 375 -13.90 -23.71 -0.72
N THR A 376 -13.38 -22.95 0.24
CA THR A 376 -13.98 -22.83 1.57
C THR A 376 -14.09 -21.35 1.95
N SER A 377 -15.30 -20.91 2.33
CA SER A 377 -15.49 -19.57 2.90
C SER A 377 -15.28 -19.59 4.42
N ALA A 378 -14.39 -18.73 4.90
CA ALA A 378 -14.17 -18.45 6.32
C ALA A 378 -14.46 -16.96 6.58
N GLY A 379 -15.73 -16.57 6.41
CA GLY A 379 -16.17 -15.18 6.53
C GLY A 379 -16.70 -14.82 7.93
N PRO A 380 -16.72 -13.52 8.30
CA PRO A 380 -17.37 -13.06 9.53
C PRO A 380 -18.85 -13.47 9.57
N ALA A 381 -19.43 -13.59 10.78
CA ALA A 381 -20.79 -14.08 11.01
C ALA A 381 -21.93 -13.19 10.44
N TRP A 382 -21.61 -12.09 9.76
CA TRP A 382 -22.55 -11.14 9.19
C TRP A 382 -22.27 -10.94 7.69
N GLY A 383 -23.33 -10.77 6.88
CA GLY A 383 -23.23 -10.59 5.43
C GLY A 383 -23.55 -11.85 4.61
N THR A 384 -23.53 -11.71 3.27
CA THR A 384 -23.67 -12.82 2.32
C THR A 384 -22.29 -13.22 1.82
N GLN A 385 -21.96 -14.50 1.85
CA GLN A 385 -20.78 -15.07 1.20
C GLN A 385 -21.21 -15.77 -0.09
N THR A 386 -20.51 -15.53 -1.19
CA THR A 386 -20.76 -16.18 -2.47
C THR A 386 -19.53 -17.00 -2.87
N ILE A 387 -19.71 -18.28 -3.16
CA ILE A 387 -18.69 -19.16 -3.70
C ILE A 387 -19.17 -19.63 -5.08
N ARG A 388 -18.32 -19.50 -6.09
CA ARG A 388 -18.56 -20.04 -7.45
C ARG A 388 -17.46 -21.01 -7.81
N GLY A 389 -17.81 -22.24 -8.15
CA GLY A 389 -16.86 -23.28 -8.58
C GLY A 389 -16.29 -22.95 -9.95
N GLY A 390 -17.17 -22.86 -10.95
CA GLY A 390 -16.78 -22.55 -12.32
C GLY A 390 -17.01 -23.75 -13.23
N ALA A 391 -15.95 -24.31 -13.79
CA ALA A 391 -16.04 -25.56 -14.53
C ALA A 391 -15.12 -26.60 -13.86
N GLY A 392 -15.42 -27.88 -14.02
CA GLY A 392 -14.73 -28.95 -13.29
C GLY A 392 -15.60 -29.47 -12.15
N ASN A 393 -15.09 -30.48 -11.44
CA ASN A 393 -15.82 -31.10 -10.34
C ASN A 393 -15.38 -30.49 -9.01
N ASP A 394 -16.14 -29.52 -8.52
CA ASP A 394 -15.74 -28.64 -7.44
C ASP A 394 -16.28 -29.06 -6.07
N GLN A 395 -15.54 -28.72 -5.01
CA GLN A 395 -15.97 -28.87 -3.62
C GLN A 395 -16.09 -27.51 -2.95
N LEU A 396 -17.31 -27.05 -2.73
CA LEU A 396 -17.62 -25.74 -2.16
C LEU A 396 -18.15 -25.91 -0.74
N THR A 397 -17.47 -25.31 0.25
CA THR A 397 -17.90 -25.37 1.64
C THR A 397 -18.07 -23.96 2.22
N SER A 398 -19.24 -23.65 2.75
CA SER A 398 -19.46 -22.42 3.52
C SER A 398 -19.39 -22.70 5.02
N GLN A 399 -18.42 -22.07 5.70
CA GLN A 399 -18.22 -22.24 7.16
C GLN A 399 -18.64 -21.00 7.99
N GLY A 400 -19.22 -19.97 7.37
CA GLY A 400 -19.66 -18.76 8.07
C GLY A 400 -20.64 -17.90 7.26
N GLY A 401 -20.97 -16.73 7.79
CA GLY A 401 -21.92 -15.77 7.18
C GLY A 401 -23.37 -15.93 7.65
N ALA A 402 -24.12 -14.83 7.65
CA ALA A 402 -25.58 -14.86 7.88
C ALA A 402 -26.30 -15.51 6.69
N ARG A 403 -25.73 -15.39 5.49
CA ARG A 403 -26.23 -16.04 4.27
C ARG A 403 -25.08 -16.58 3.42
N ALA A 404 -25.28 -17.74 2.79
CA ALA A 404 -24.35 -18.28 1.81
C ALA A 404 -25.02 -18.42 0.43
N VAL A 405 -24.25 -18.25 -0.63
CA VAL A 405 -24.63 -18.55 -2.02
C VAL A 405 -23.52 -19.43 -2.58
N LEU A 406 -23.84 -20.68 -2.89
CA LEU A 406 -22.91 -21.64 -3.46
C LEU A 406 -23.42 -21.98 -4.86
N GLU A 407 -22.61 -21.70 -5.88
CA GLU A 407 -22.88 -22.01 -7.29
C GLU A 407 -21.77 -22.96 -7.78
N GLY A 408 -22.09 -24.21 -8.10
CA GLY A 408 -21.11 -25.20 -8.57
C GLY A 408 -20.60 -24.84 -9.96
N GLY A 409 -21.49 -24.92 -10.96
CA GLY A 409 -21.21 -24.52 -12.33
C GLY A 409 -21.35 -25.68 -13.31
N ASP A 410 -20.34 -25.96 -14.12
CA ASP A 410 -20.32 -27.10 -15.04
C ASP A 410 -19.43 -28.22 -14.45
N GLY A 411 -19.98 -29.40 -14.17
CA GLY A 411 -19.26 -30.55 -13.60
C GLY A 411 -20.08 -31.24 -12.51
N ASP A 412 -19.54 -32.31 -11.94
CA ASP A 412 -20.18 -33.01 -10.81
C ASP A 412 -19.70 -32.42 -9.49
N ASP A 413 -20.45 -31.48 -8.93
CA ASP A 413 -20.05 -30.63 -7.82
C ASP A 413 -20.56 -31.12 -6.45
N VAL A 414 -19.84 -30.75 -5.39
CA VAL A 414 -20.25 -30.99 -4.00
C VAL A 414 -20.31 -29.67 -3.25
N LEU A 415 -21.52 -29.21 -2.93
CA LEU A 415 -21.77 -27.97 -2.21
C LEU A 415 -22.22 -28.29 -0.78
N ALA A 416 -21.64 -27.63 0.22
CA ALA A 416 -21.97 -27.83 1.64
C ALA A 416 -22.07 -26.52 2.41
N ASN A 417 -23.22 -26.28 3.06
CA ASN A 417 -23.39 -25.23 4.06
C ASN A 417 -23.27 -25.83 5.46
N GLU A 418 -22.12 -25.66 6.13
CA GLU A 418 -21.89 -26.29 7.45
C GLU A 418 -22.46 -25.47 8.62
N PHE A 419 -22.35 -24.13 8.56
CA PHE A 419 -22.59 -23.25 9.73
C PHE A 419 -23.43 -21.99 9.44
N GLY A 420 -23.89 -21.76 8.20
CA GLY A 420 -24.70 -20.58 7.85
C GLY A 420 -26.19 -20.71 8.25
N GLU A 421 -26.83 -19.59 8.59
CA GLU A 421 -28.28 -19.54 8.92
C GLU A 421 -29.19 -19.75 7.70
N GLU A 422 -28.77 -19.32 6.51
CA GLU A 422 -29.51 -19.55 5.27
C GLU A 422 -28.53 -19.71 4.10
N ALA A 423 -28.68 -20.75 3.28
CA ALA A 423 -27.92 -20.90 2.05
C ALA A 423 -28.80 -21.00 0.80
N ILE A 424 -28.30 -20.46 -0.30
CA ILE A 424 -28.73 -20.81 -1.65
C ILE A 424 -27.67 -21.75 -2.23
N LEU A 425 -28.07 -22.93 -2.66
CA LEU A 425 -27.21 -23.93 -3.28
C LEU A 425 -27.73 -24.22 -4.69
N GLU A 426 -26.92 -23.95 -5.69
CA GLU A 426 -27.18 -24.24 -7.11
C GLU A 426 -26.01 -25.09 -7.62
N GLY A 427 -26.28 -26.35 -7.97
CA GLY A 427 -25.27 -27.27 -8.50
C GLY A 427 -24.80 -26.81 -9.87
N GLY A 428 -25.74 -26.63 -10.80
CA GLY A 428 -25.44 -26.24 -12.17
C GLY A 428 -25.60 -27.45 -13.08
N LYS A 429 -24.74 -27.62 -14.09
CA LYS A 429 -24.81 -28.77 -14.99
C LYS A 429 -23.90 -29.90 -14.50
N GLY A 430 -24.48 -31.04 -14.17
CA GLY A 430 -23.75 -32.27 -13.82
C GLY A 430 -24.58 -33.16 -12.91
N ASP A 431 -23.97 -34.14 -12.26
CA ASP A 431 -24.65 -34.91 -11.22
C ASP A 431 -24.19 -34.40 -9.84
N ASP A 432 -24.87 -33.38 -9.31
CA ASP A 432 -24.38 -32.61 -8.16
C ASP A 432 -24.84 -33.17 -6.80
N THR A 433 -24.09 -32.85 -5.75
CA THR A 433 -24.48 -33.12 -4.35
C THR A 433 -24.59 -31.83 -3.55
N LEU A 434 -25.81 -31.46 -3.17
CA LEU A 434 -26.13 -30.25 -2.42
C LEU A 434 -26.46 -30.57 -0.96
N LYS A 435 -25.60 -30.15 -0.04
CA LYS A 435 -25.72 -30.40 1.41
C LYS A 435 -26.11 -29.12 2.14
N GLY A 436 -27.36 -29.08 2.59
CA GLY A 436 -27.87 -28.00 3.43
C GLY A 436 -27.30 -28.04 4.85
N GLY A 437 -27.51 -26.94 5.57
CA GLY A 437 -27.14 -26.78 6.96
C GLY A 437 -28.27 -27.20 7.91
N GLY A 438 -28.13 -26.79 9.18
CA GLY A 438 -29.16 -27.01 10.21
C GLY A 438 -30.37 -26.06 10.13
N HIS A 439 -30.38 -25.16 9.16
CA HIS A 439 -31.32 -24.05 9.06
C HIS A 439 -32.03 -24.03 7.70
N ARG A 440 -32.71 -22.92 7.36
CA ARG A 440 -33.48 -22.84 6.12
C ARG A 440 -32.55 -22.65 4.94
N ASP A 441 -32.52 -23.62 4.04
CA ASP A 441 -31.78 -23.52 2.79
C ASP A 441 -32.71 -23.49 1.58
N THR A 442 -32.25 -22.90 0.48
CA THR A 442 -32.89 -22.96 -0.83
C THR A 442 -31.98 -23.72 -1.78
N PHE A 443 -32.44 -24.88 -2.24
CA PHE A 443 -31.81 -25.62 -3.32
C PHE A 443 -32.41 -25.15 -4.64
N VAL A 444 -31.58 -24.81 -5.62
CA VAL A 444 -32.01 -24.36 -6.95
C VAL A 444 -31.71 -25.47 -7.96
N PHE A 445 -32.68 -25.74 -8.82
CA PHE A 445 -32.54 -26.70 -9.91
C PHE A 445 -33.16 -26.12 -11.19
N ASN A 446 -32.40 -26.12 -12.27
CA ASN A 446 -32.79 -25.65 -13.59
C ASN A 446 -32.85 -26.80 -14.60
N LEU A 447 -33.38 -26.51 -15.79
CA LEU A 447 -33.50 -27.49 -16.85
C LEU A 447 -32.12 -27.76 -17.47
N GLY A 448 -31.74 -29.04 -17.56
CA GLY A 448 -30.43 -29.47 -18.04
C GLY A 448 -29.37 -29.58 -16.94
N ASP A 449 -29.76 -29.42 -15.68
CA ASP A 449 -28.84 -29.53 -14.55
C ASP A 449 -28.36 -30.96 -14.32
N GLY A 450 -29.07 -32.00 -14.78
CA GLY A 450 -28.64 -33.39 -14.61
C GLY A 450 -29.29 -34.07 -13.40
N LYS A 451 -28.55 -34.91 -12.66
CA LYS A 451 -29.12 -35.76 -11.60
C LYS A 451 -28.57 -35.43 -10.22
N ASP A 452 -29.26 -34.53 -9.55
CA ASP A 452 -28.80 -33.98 -8.29
C ASP A 452 -29.27 -34.77 -7.07
N LEU A 453 -28.42 -34.77 -6.06
CA LEU A 453 -28.66 -35.31 -4.73
C LEU A 453 -28.75 -34.17 -3.71
N ILE A 454 -29.91 -34.04 -3.07
CA ILE A 454 -30.10 -33.10 -1.95
C ILE A 454 -30.00 -33.85 -0.62
N GLN A 455 -29.11 -33.35 0.23
CA GLN A 455 -28.97 -33.75 1.63
C GLN A 455 -29.34 -32.55 2.51
N SER A 456 -30.62 -32.41 2.87
CA SER A 456 -31.10 -31.24 3.63
C SER A 456 -30.89 -31.33 5.14
N TYR A 457 -30.45 -32.49 5.65
CA TYR A 457 -30.37 -32.77 7.08
C TYR A 457 -28.97 -32.58 7.66
N SER A 458 -28.85 -31.77 8.72
CA SER A 458 -27.64 -31.71 9.55
C SER A 458 -27.84 -32.36 10.94
N PRO A 459 -27.05 -33.40 11.28
CA PRO A 459 -27.12 -34.08 12.58
C PRO A 459 -26.82 -33.18 13.78
N GLN A 460 -26.15 -32.04 13.56
CA GLN A 460 -25.69 -31.15 14.63
C GLN A 460 -26.81 -30.26 15.20
N TYR A 461 -27.88 -30.01 14.43
CA TYR A 461 -28.89 -28.99 14.78
C TYR A 461 -30.33 -29.51 14.92
N GLY A 462 -30.57 -30.80 14.69
CA GLY A 462 -31.68 -31.59 15.25
C GLY A 462 -33.09 -30.97 15.24
N SER A 463 -33.46 -30.20 14.22
CA SER A 463 -34.79 -29.57 14.15
C SER A 463 -35.32 -29.48 12.72
N MET A 464 -36.65 -29.38 12.60
CA MET A 464 -37.37 -29.18 11.34
C MET A 464 -36.88 -27.89 10.68
N HIS A 465 -36.06 -28.02 9.65
CA HIS A 465 -35.62 -26.91 8.82
C HIS A 465 -36.71 -26.55 7.79
N GLU A 466 -36.82 -25.28 7.42
CA GLU A 466 -37.80 -24.79 6.42
C GLU A 466 -37.27 -24.81 4.98
N SER A 467 -36.39 -25.76 4.66
CA SER A 467 -35.67 -25.75 3.39
C SER A 467 -36.61 -25.98 2.21
N THR A 468 -36.32 -25.29 1.11
CA THR A 468 -37.13 -25.26 -0.11
C THR A 468 -36.30 -25.73 -1.29
N LEU A 469 -36.89 -26.54 -2.17
CA LEU A 469 -36.37 -26.74 -3.53
C LEU A 469 -37.10 -25.77 -4.46
N ARG A 470 -36.35 -25.00 -5.24
CA ARG A 470 -36.87 -24.04 -6.19
C ARG A 470 -36.48 -24.43 -7.60
N PHE A 471 -37.48 -24.62 -8.45
CA PHE A 471 -37.27 -24.87 -9.86
C PHE A 471 -37.12 -23.57 -10.66
N GLY A 472 -36.16 -23.57 -11.57
CA GLY A 472 -35.94 -22.54 -12.57
C GLY A 472 -37.06 -22.45 -13.61
N ALA A 473 -36.94 -21.49 -14.52
CA ALA A 473 -37.90 -21.33 -15.61
C ALA A 473 -37.87 -22.54 -16.56
N GLY A 474 -39.05 -22.94 -17.06
CA GLY A 474 -39.18 -24.06 -18.00
C GLY A 474 -39.41 -25.43 -17.37
N ILE A 475 -39.50 -25.51 -16.04
CA ILE A 475 -39.94 -26.70 -15.30
C ILE A 475 -41.29 -26.40 -14.66
N GLY A 476 -42.36 -27.03 -15.14
CA GLY A 476 -43.70 -26.95 -14.55
C GLY A 476 -44.08 -28.19 -13.75
N GLN A 477 -45.16 -28.09 -12.97
CA GLN A 477 -45.68 -29.22 -12.17
C GLN A 477 -46.00 -30.46 -13.01
N SER A 478 -46.53 -30.29 -14.23
CA SER A 478 -46.87 -31.39 -15.14
C SER A 478 -45.66 -32.09 -15.74
N ASP A 479 -44.49 -31.47 -15.67
CA ASP A 479 -43.26 -32.00 -16.26
C ASP A 479 -42.53 -32.93 -15.30
N LEU A 480 -42.96 -32.98 -14.04
CA LEU A 480 -42.34 -33.77 -12.98
C LEU A 480 -43.23 -34.93 -12.56
N THR A 481 -42.59 -36.05 -12.23
CA THR A 481 -43.21 -37.16 -11.52
C THR A 481 -42.51 -37.35 -10.18
N ALA A 482 -43.28 -37.42 -9.10
CA ALA A 482 -42.77 -37.74 -7.78
C ALA A 482 -42.94 -39.24 -7.50
N SER A 483 -41.90 -39.89 -7.03
CA SER A 483 -41.94 -41.31 -6.66
C SER A 483 -41.04 -41.59 -5.46
N GLN A 484 -41.40 -42.61 -4.68
CA GLN A 484 -40.53 -43.13 -3.63
C GLN A 484 -39.52 -44.13 -4.22
N SER A 485 -38.23 -43.93 -3.94
CA SER A 485 -37.16 -44.87 -4.28
C SER A 485 -36.39 -45.24 -3.01
N GLY A 486 -36.65 -46.43 -2.47
CA GLY A 486 -36.13 -46.80 -1.15
C GLY A 486 -36.66 -45.85 -0.06
N ASN A 487 -35.74 -45.17 0.64
CA ASN A 487 -36.09 -44.15 1.64
C ASN A 487 -36.07 -42.71 1.06
N ASP A 488 -35.83 -42.55 -0.23
CA ASP A 488 -35.62 -41.23 -0.84
C ASP A 488 -36.86 -40.80 -1.65
N LEU A 489 -37.07 -39.49 -1.74
CA LEU A 489 -37.99 -38.89 -2.69
C LEU A 489 -37.24 -38.67 -4.00
N LEU A 490 -37.81 -39.15 -5.11
CA LEU A 490 -37.31 -38.92 -6.45
C LEU A 490 -38.30 -38.06 -7.23
N LEU A 491 -37.85 -36.89 -7.68
CA LEU A 491 -38.55 -36.03 -8.63
C LEU A 491 -37.87 -36.23 -10.00
N GLN A 492 -38.55 -36.88 -10.93
CA GLN A 492 -38.04 -37.14 -12.27
C GLN A 492 -38.72 -36.23 -13.28
N HIS A 493 -37.93 -35.49 -14.06
CA HIS A 493 -38.43 -34.68 -15.16
C HIS A 493 -38.75 -35.52 -16.40
N ALA A 494 -39.75 -35.08 -17.17
CA ALA A 494 -40.27 -35.78 -18.35
C ALA A 494 -39.25 -35.91 -19.50
N ASN A 495 -38.16 -35.13 -19.49
CA ASN A 495 -37.06 -35.28 -20.44
C ASN A 495 -36.20 -36.55 -20.21
N GLY A 496 -36.35 -37.19 -19.04
CA GLY A 496 -35.64 -38.42 -18.67
C GLY A 496 -34.13 -38.27 -18.44
N GLN A 497 -33.58 -37.06 -18.52
CA GLN A 497 -32.18 -36.77 -18.18
C GLN A 497 -32.08 -36.15 -16.78
N ASP A 498 -33.02 -35.25 -16.47
CA ASP A 498 -32.98 -34.45 -15.24
C ASP A 498 -33.77 -35.10 -14.11
N SER A 499 -33.18 -35.15 -12.91
CA SER A 499 -33.86 -35.67 -11.73
C SER A 499 -33.27 -35.13 -10.43
N ILE A 500 -34.09 -35.05 -9.40
CA ILE A 500 -33.66 -34.65 -8.06
C ILE A 500 -34.00 -35.78 -7.11
N ARG A 501 -32.98 -36.26 -6.40
CA ARG A 501 -33.14 -37.19 -5.28
C ARG A 501 -32.98 -36.44 -3.97
N VAL A 502 -34.03 -36.41 -3.16
CA VAL A 502 -33.95 -35.90 -1.77
C VAL A 502 -33.73 -37.08 -0.84
N GLN A 503 -32.55 -37.15 -0.24
CA GLN A 503 -32.12 -38.29 0.55
C GLN A 503 -32.88 -38.38 1.88
N GLY A 504 -33.31 -39.60 2.22
CA GLY A 504 -33.86 -39.91 3.54
C GLY A 504 -35.26 -39.36 3.80
N TRP A 505 -35.96 -38.86 2.78
CA TRP A 505 -37.31 -38.30 2.88
C TRP A 505 -38.30 -39.21 3.64
N PHE A 506 -38.18 -40.53 3.47
CA PHE A 506 -39.03 -41.54 4.10
C PHE A 506 -38.32 -42.32 5.22
N ASP A 507 -37.20 -41.82 5.76
CA ASP A 507 -36.48 -42.50 6.83
C ASP A 507 -37.31 -42.55 8.13
N PRO A 508 -37.67 -43.75 8.63
CA PRO A 508 -38.53 -43.89 9.80
C PRO A 508 -37.88 -43.43 11.11
N GLN A 509 -36.56 -43.30 11.17
CA GLN A 509 -35.83 -42.87 12.36
C GLN A 509 -35.67 -41.35 12.47
N LYS A 510 -35.80 -40.64 11.35
CA LYS A 510 -35.54 -39.20 11.23
C LYS A 510 -36.82 -38.37 11.00
N MET A 511 -37.96 -39.05 10.86
CA MET A 511 -39.29 -38.44 10.71
C MET A 511 -39.32 -37.34 9.64
N ASP A 512 -39.55 -36.09 10.02
CA ASP A 512 -39.67 -34.95 9.14
C ASP A 512 -38.38 -34.11 9.06
N GLU A 513 -37.32 -34.49 9.78
CA GLU A 513 -36.03 -33.77 9.83
C GLU A 513 -35.26 -33.84 8.51
N MET A 514 -35.57 -34.80 7.63
CA MET A 514 -34.91 -34.98 6.32
C MET A 514 -35.76 -34.44 5.15
N LYS A 515 -36.95 -33.91 5.44
CA LYS A 515 -37.89 -33.50 4.41
C LYS A 515 -37.77 -32.01 4.13
N LEU A 516 -37.80 -31.63 2.86
CA LEU A 516 -38.05 -30.25 2.47
C LEU A 516 -39.45 -29.81 2.94
N SER A 517 -39.62 -28.51 3.19
CA SER A 517 -40.93 -27.95 3.55
C SER A 517 -41.83 -27.80 2.33
N GLN A 518 -41.25 -27.43 1.20
CA GLN A 518 -41.97 -27.22 -0.05
C GLN A 518 -41.05 -27.31 -1.27
N VAL A 519 -41.68 -27.48 -2.42
CA VAL A 519 -41.11 -27.29 -3.75
C VAL A 519 -41.82 -26.11 -4.40
N VAL A 520 -41.08 -25.13 -4.92
CA VAL A 520 -41.63 -23.91 -5.52
C VAL A 520 -41.23 -23.82 -6.99
N PHE A 521 -42.17 -23.45 -7.84
CA PHE A 521 -41.98 -23.30 -9.28
C PHE A 521 -41.81 -21.84 -9.69
N ALA A 522 -41.25 -21.61 -10.88
CA ALA A 522 -41.00 -20.26 -11.40
C ALA A 522 -42.27 -19.41 -11.57
N ASP A 523 -43.45 -20.04 -11.75
CA ASP A 523 -44.76 -19.37 -11.85
C ASP A 523 -45.38 -18.99 -10.49
N GLY A 524 -44.69 -19.32 -9.39
CA GLY A 524 -45.14 -19.06 -8.02
C GLY A 524 -46.04 -20.14 -7.43
N THR A 525 -46.41 -21.18 -8.20
CA THR A 525 -47.08 -22.35 -7.64
C THR A 525 -46.12 -23.19 -6.80
N SER A 526 -46.65 -24.02 -5.91
CA SER A 526 -45.83 -24.87 -5.03
C SER A 526 -46.48 -26.20 -4.71
N TRP A 527 -45.65 -27.16 -4.32
CA TRP A 527 -46.05 -28.39 -3.65
C TRP A 527 -45.61 -28.37 -2.20
N SER A 528 -46.55 -28.59 -1.28
CA SER A 528 -46.24 -28.76 0.13
C SER A 528 -45.62 -30.13 0.40
N ARG A 529 -44.94 -30.27 1.54
CA ARG A 529 -44.46 -31.56 2.05
C ARG A 529 -45.51 -32.67 2.03
N GLU A 530 -46.74 -32.35 2.44
CA GLU A 530 -47.84 -33.34 2.45
C GLU A 530 -48.24 -33.77 1.03
N GLN A 531 -48.31 -32.83 0.09
CA GLN A 531 -48.58 -33.16 -1.31
C GLN A 531 -47.48 -34.05 -1.88
N LEU A 532 -46.21 -33.75 -1.61
CA LEU A 532 -45.06 -34.57 -2.03
C LEU A 532 -45.11 -35.99 -1.44
N ASP A 533 -45.41 -36.12 -0.15
CA ASP A 533 -45.59 -37.42 0.52
C ASP A 533 -46.67 -38.26 -0.17
N ASN A 534 -47.80 -37.64 -0.50
CA ASN A 534 -48.93 -38.31 -1.12
C ASN A 534 -48.64 -38.71 -2.57
N MET A 535 -48.09 -37.80 -3.37
CA MET A 535 -47.71 -38.07 -4.77
C MET A 535 -46.68 -39.20 -4.86
N ALA A 536 -45.62 -39.15 -4.05
CA ALA A 536 -44.55 -40.13 -4.08
C ALA A 536 -44.98 -41.54 -3.65
N ARG A 537 -45.99 -41.64 -2.77
CA ARG A 537 -46.61 -42.91 -2.35
C ARG A 537 -47.70 -43.41 -3.31
N GLY A 538 -48.01 -42.66 -4.38
CA GLY A 538 -49.07 -42.99 -5.33
C GLY A 538 -50.48 -42.88 -4.73
N LEU A 539 -50.67 -42.05 -3.71
CA LEU A 539 -51.98 -41.76 -3.13
C LEU A 539 -52.70 -40.76 -4.03
N ILE A 540 -53.84 -41.17 -4.60
CA ILE A 540 -54.72 -40.29 -5.36
C ILE A 540 -55.53 -39.46 -4.36
N LEU A 541 -55.24 -38.16 -4.27
CA LEU A 541 -56.00 -37.21 -3.46
C LEU A 541 -56.63 -36.13 -4.34
N GLY A 542 -57.70 -35.55 -3.82
CA GLY A 542 -58.34 -34.38 -4.40
C GLY A 542 -57.48 -33.12 -4.20
N THR A 543 -57.73 -32.13 -5.05
CA THR A 543 -57.24 -30.75 -4.98
C THR A 543 -58.19 -29.87 -4.17
N ASP A 544 -57.90 -28.57 -4.05
CA ASP A 544 -58.81 -27.59 -3.44
C ASP A 544 -60.05 -27.27 -4.31
N GLY A 545 -60.12 -27.85 -5.53
CA GLY A 545 -61.26 -27.74 -6.44
C GLY A 545 -62.22 -28.94 -6.39
N ASP A 546 -63.21 -28.96 -7.28
CA ASP A 546 -64.10 -30.12 -7.43
C ASP A 546 -63.36 -31.28 -8.12
N ASP A 547 -62.98 -32.31 -7.37
CA ASP A 547 -62.28 -33.48 -7.92
C ASP A 547 -63.21 -34.65 -8.24
N VAL A 548 -62.86 -35.37 -9.31
CA VAL A 548 -63.38 -36.70 -9.60
C VAL A 548 -62.26 -37.72 -9.39
N LEU A 549 -62.18 -38.29 -8.18
CA LEU A 549 -61.22 -39.33 -7.83
C LEU A 549 -61.79 -40.70 -8.18
N THR A 550 -61.12 -41.43 -9.08
CA THR A 550 -61.47 -42.82 -9.40
C THR A 550 -60.30 -43.74 -9.10
N SER A 551 -60.54 -44.83 -8.37
CA SER A 551 -59.55 -45.89 -8.19
C SER A 551 -59.85 -47.02 -9.20
N ALA A 552 -58.90 -47.30 -10.08
CA ALA A 552 -58.97 -48.49 -10.94
C ALA A 552 -58.45 -49.70 -10.16
N GLY A 553 -59.32 -50.32 -9.35
CA GLY A 553 -59.05 -51.65 -8.80
C GLY A 553 -59.11 -52.74 -9.90
N PRO A 554 -58.32 -53.82 -9.81
CA PRO A 554 -58.31 -54.87 -10.82
C PRO A 554 -59.67 -55.56 -10.92
N ALA A 555 -60.13 -55.77 -12.16
CA ALA A 555 -61.38 -56.47 -12.45
C ALA A 555 -61.37 -57.89 -11.87
N TRP A 556 -62.14 -58.12 -10.81
CA TRP A 556 -62.54 -59.48 -10.41
C TRP A 556 -63.43 -60.06 -11.52
N ALA A 557 -62.83 -60.86 -12.41
CA ALA A 557 -63.56 -61.69 -13.35
C ALA A 557 -64.27 -62.84 -12.57
N PRO A 558 -65.60 -63.00 -12.68
CA PRO A 558 -66.28 -64.15 -12.08
C PRO A 558 -65.95 -65.42 -12.87
N LYS A 559 -65.42 -66.44 -12.18
CA LYS A 559 -65.23 -67.79 -12.74
C LYS A 559 -66.60 -68.39 -13.12
N PRO A 560 -66.79 -68.95 -14.33
CA PRO A 560 -68.00 -69.67 -14.66
C PRO A 560 -68.03 -71.03 -13.96
N TYR A 561 -69.07 -71.27 -13.17
CA TYR A 561 -69.44 -72.60 -12.68
C TYR A 561 -69.86 -73.48 -13.86
N GLY A 562 -68.98 -74.37 -14.29
CA GLY A 562 -69.33 -75.48 -15.17
C GLY A 562 -70.17 -76.51 -14.41
N ARG A 563 -71.45 -76.65 -14.77
CA ARG A 563 -72.25 -77.84 -14.47
C ARG A 563 -71.69 -79.02 -15.27
N ARG A 564 -71.13 -80.03 -14.61
CA ARG A 564 -71.18 -81.41 -15.12
C ARG A 564 -72.41 -82.08 -14.51
N ARG A 565 -73.36 -82.48 -15.37
CA ARG A 565 -74.28 -83.60 -15.12
C ARG A 565 -73.76 -84.78 -15.92
N GLN A 566 -73.22 -85.78 -15.24
CA GLN A 566 -73.75 -87.15 -15.17
C GLN A 566 -73.03 -87.86 -14.04
#